data_AF-A0AA37AYY0-F1
#
_entry.id   AF-A0AA37AYY0-F1
#
_cell.length_a   1.000
_cell.length_b   1.000
_cell.length_c   1.000
_cell.angle_alpha   90.00
_cell.angle_beta   90.00
_cell.angle_gamma   90.00
#
_symmetry.space_group_name_H-M   'P 1'
#
loop_
_entity.id
_entity.type
_entity.pdbx_description
1 polymer ?
#
loop_
_entity_poly.entity_id
_entity_poly.type
_entity_poly.pdbx_seq_one_letter_code
_entity_poly.pdbx_strand_id
1 'polypeptide(L)'
;MDNHPRSSSFITAILTLAAALCLVMSFATSAEPKALVLKPFKQLSTESAECAACHKEKNPSIYAQWGRSKHYGANVGCYECHQASPEDKDAITHEGQTIAVIVSPKDCSTCHNQEVDEFAKSHHAKAAQIIGSLDNFLAEVVEGALTFNGQSPAAVNGCWQCHGSEVKVLENGDLDPTTWPNTGIGRINPDGSLGACTACHQRHEFSMEQARRPEACGKCHLGPDHPQKEIYEESKHGINFYANVNRMNLDSAKWIVGEDYDAAPTCATCHMSATRELPVTHDVGDRISWTLRPAISEKIDAKAKAQGKEVKSWEARRGDMMNVCESCHTKSMVDNFYQQFDSLVNLYNDKFARPGKELMDILKSEKMLTETAFDEEIEWTWFYLWHHEGRRARHGAAMQAPDYVQWHGMFEVAERFYIELVPQFLETVEKAEHAGNTEGAEKARAILAEILDRPEHAWFSGNEPEEVKKARKEAQASFKARYLSESK
;
A
#
# COMPACT_ATOMS: atom_id res chain seq x y z
N MET A 1 -86.03 0.09 25.18
CA MET A 1 -85.73 -0.46 23.84
C MET A 1 -85.01 0.65 23.11
N ASP A 2 -83.68 0.67 23.23
CA ASP A 2 -82.77 0.07 22.23
C ASP A 2 -82.65 0.99 21.02
N ASN A 3 -81.49 1.27 20.45
CA ASN A 3 -80.10 1.19 20.85
C ASN A 3 -79.35 1.96 19.75
N HIS A 4 -78.16 2.49 20.07
CA HIS A 4 -77.34 3.36 19.22
C HIS A 4 -76.97 2.79 17.82
N PRO A 5 -76.59 3.68 16.88
CA PRO A 5 -76.16 3.35 15.52
C PRO A 5 -74.74 2.78 15.46
N ARG A 6 -74.50 1.85 14.53
CA ARG A 6 -73.18 1.29 14.23
C ARG A 6 -72.32 2.26 13.42
N SER A 7 -71.08 2.34 13.87
CA SER A 7 -69.93 3.10 13.39
C SER A 7 -69.39 2.61 12.04
N SER A 8 -69.10 3.55 11.14
CA SER A 8 -68.34 3.32 9.88
C SER A 8 -67.31 4.44 9.66
N SER A 9 -66.52 4.78 10.69
CA SER A 9 -65.50 5.84 10.57
C SER A 9 -64.26 5.62 11.43
N PHE A 10 -63.88 4.38 11.72
CA PHE A 10 -62.70 4.08 12.56
C PHE A 10 -61.57 3.29 11.86
N ILE A 11 -61.69 2.96 10.57
CA ILE A 11 -60.64 2.20 9.86
C ILE A 11 -59.76 3.10 8.97
N THR A 12 -60.22 4.29 8.59
CA THR A 12 -59.47 5.20 7.70
C THR A 12 -58.55 6.19 8.42
N ALA A 13 -58.62 6.28 9.76
CA ALA A 13 -57.81 7.22 10.55
C ALA A 13 -56.55 6.58 11.19
N ILE A 14 -56.45 5.25 11.20
CA ILE A 14 -55.28 4.52 11.75
C ILE A 14 -54.23 4.23 10.67
N LEU A 15 -54.61 4.18 9.39
CA LEU A 15 -53.70 3.94 8.26
C LEU A 15 -52.97 5.19 7.77
N THR A 16 -53.44 6.40 8.10
CA THR A 16 -52.78 7.66 7.72
C THR A 16 -51.82 8.19 8.79
N LEU A 17 -51.92 7.73 10.04
CA LEU A 17 -50.97 8.09 11.10
C LEU A 17 -49.73 7.17 11.14
N ALA A 18 -49.85 5.94 10.62
CA ALA A 18 -48.73 5.00 10.49
C ALA A 18 -47.80 5.32 9.30
N ALA A 19 -48.32 5.94 8.23
CA ALA A 19 -47.53 6.34 7.07
C ALA A 19 -46.72 7.64 7.28
N ALA A 20 -47.07 8.46 8.29
CA ALA A 20 -46.34 9.68 8.64
C ALA A 20 -45.27 9.46 9.74
N LEU A 21 -45.24 8.28 10.39
CA LEU A 21 -44.29 7.97 11.48
C LEU A 21 -43.08 7.14 11.02
N CYS A 22 -43.02 6.71 9.75
CA CYS A 22 -41.93 5.89 9.20
C CYS A 22 -40.97 6.66 8.28
N LEU A 23 -41.04 8.00 8.22
CA LEU A 23 -40.15 8.83 7.40
C LEU A 23 -39.29 9.82 8.22
N VAL A 24 -38.86 9.38 9.40
CA VAL A 24 -37.67 9.96 10.05
C VAL A 24 -36.64 8.84 10.13
N MET A 25 -36.09 8.47 8.96
CA MET A 25 -34.75 7.92 8.97
C MET A 25 -33.88 9.03 9.52
N SER A 26 -33.47 8.88 10.78
CA SER A 26 -32.32 9.59 11.31
C SER A 26 -31.16 9.28 10.39
N PHE A 27 -30.91 10.16 9.42
CA PHE A 27 -29.56 10.43 8.98
C PHE A 27 -28.86 10.90 10.25
N ALA A 28 -28.29 9.96 10.98
CA ALA A 28 -27.17 10.25 11.82
C ALA A 28 -26.09 10.74 10.85
N THR A 29 -26.11 12.05 10.59
CA THR A 29 -24.89 12.75 10.22
C THR A 29 -23.95 12.43 11.36
N SER A 30 -23.08 11.45 11.17
CA SER A 30 -21.85 11.34 11.92
C SER A 30 -21.21 12.71 11.75
N ALA A 31 -21.40 13.58 12.74
CA ALA A 31 -20.69 14.84 12.79
C ALA A 31 -19.22 14.44 12.70
N GLU A 32 -18.57 14.85 11.63
CA GLU A 32 -17.14 14.65 11.47
C GLU A 32 -16.48 15.13 12.76
N PRO A 33 -15.55 14.36 13.35
CA PRO A 33 -14.72 14.88 14.40
C PRO A 33 -14.02 16.10 13.82
N LYS A 34 -14.48 17.30 14.18
CA LYS A 34 -13.77 18.54 13.85
C LYS A 34 -12.40 18.39 14.46
N ALA A 35 -11.37 18.35 13.60
CA ALA A 35 -9.99 18.45 14.03
C ALA A 35 -9.92 19.56 15.10
N LEU A 36 -9.48 19.20 16.30
CA LEU A 36 -9.20 20.17 17.36
C LEU A 36 -8.10 21.06 16.81
N VAL A 37 -8.45 22.22 16.26
CA VAL A 37 -7.47 23.24 15.90
C VAL A 37 -6.91 23.73 17.23
N LEU A 38 -5.84 23.08 17.68
CA LEU A 38 -5.13 23.46 18.88
C LEU A 38 -4.57 24.86 18.65
N LYS A 39 -4.92 25.76 19.55
CA LYS A 39 -4.34 27.10 19.53
C LYS A 39 -2.84 26.96 19.81
N PRO A 40 -1.97 27.71 19.10
CA PRO A 40 -0.56 27.79 19.42
C PRO A 40 -0.32 28.04 20.91
N PHE A 41 0.76 27.49 21.46
CA PHE A 41 1.21 27.86 22.79
C PHE A 41 1.55 29.36 22.80
N LYS A 42 1.26 30.04 23.91
CA LYS A 42 1.48 31.49 24.01
C LYS A 42 2.95 31.88 23.92
N GLN A 43 3.82 31.00 24.42
CA GLN A 43 5.27 31.18 24.48
C GLN A 43 5.91 29.80 24.61
N LEU A 44 7.20 29.72 24.27
CA LEU A 44 8.02 28.55 24.53
C LEU A 44 8.11 28.28 26.03
N SER A 45 8.13 27.01 26.43
CA SER A 45 8.39 26.62 27.82
C SER A 45 9.81 27.01 28.26
N THR A 46 10.02 27.06 29.57
CA THR A 46 11.35 27.34 30.14
C THR A 46 12.34 26.25 29.74
N GLU A 47 11.90 25.00 29.82
CA GLU A 47 12.66 23.80 29.49
C GLU A 47 13.08 23.82 28.01
N SER A 48 12.12 24.06 27.10
CA SER A 48 12.45 24.18 25.67
C SER A 48 13.35 25.37 25.36
N ALA A 49 13.24 26.48 26.09
CA ALA A 49 14.14 27.63 25.93
C ALA A 49 15.58 27.29 26.34
N GLU A 50 15.77 26.52 27.42
CA GLU A 50 17.07 25.99 27.84
C GLU A 50 17.65 25.00 26.83
N CYS A 51 16.83 24.04 26.36
CA CYS A 51 17.22 23.11 25.31
C CYS A 51 17.68 23.86 24.05
N ALA A 52 16.88 24.83 23.59
CA ALA A 52 17.15 25.63 22.41
C ALA A 52 18.44 26.47 22.56
N ALA A 53 18.69 27.06 23.73
CA ALA A 53 19.89 27.85 23.99
C ALA A 53 21.18 27.02 23.85
N CYS A 54 21.19 25.79 24.37
CA CYS A 54 22.35 24.90 24.26
C CYS A 54 22.46 24.23 22.87
N HIS A 55 21.35 23.70 22.34
CA HIS A 55 21.35 22.97 21.06
C HIS A 55 21.51 23.85 19.85
N LYS A 56 21.27 25.17 19.95
CA LYS A 56 21.65 26.11 18.90
C LYS A 56 23.14 26.05 18.57
N GLU A 57 23.99 25.88 19.59
CA GLU A 57 25.45 25.80 19.43
C GLU A 57 25.92 24.36 19.21
N LYS A 58 25.35 23.40 19.94
CA LYS A 58 25.78 21.98 19.86
C LYS A 58 25.26 21.24 18.63
N ASN A 59 24.05 21.56 18.19
CA ASN A 59 23.34 20.89 17.11
C ASN A 59 22.66 21.93 16.18
N PRO A 60 23.44 22.83 15.54
CA PRO A 60 22.89 23.97 14.80
C PRO A 60 21.93 23.55 13.69
N SER A 61 22.14 22.38 13.07
CA SER A 61 21.27 21.86 12.02
C SER A 61 19.89 21.47 12.53
N ILE A 62 19.80 20.79 13.69
CA ILE A 62 18.50 20.40 14.29
C ILE A 62 17.76 21.66 14.74
N TYR A 63 18.48 22.59 15.40
CA TYR A 63 17.92 23.88 15.79
C TYR A 63 17.36 24.65 14.59
N ALA A 64 18.11 24.71 13.48
CA ALA A 64 17.67 25.40 12.27
C ALA A 64 16.48 24.72 11.59
N GLN A 65 16.43 23.37 11.56
CA GLN A 65 15.27 22.62 11.05
C GLN A 65 14.01 22.92 11.86
N TRP A 66 14.11 22.83 13.18
CA TRP A 66 13.02 23.21 14.08
C TRP A 66 12.61 24.66 13.86
N GLY A 67 13.56 25.60 13.79
CA GLY A 67 13.29 27.03 13.57
C GLY A 67 12.57 27.37 12.26
N ARG A 68 12.58 26.48 11.26
CA ARG A 68 11.78 26.61 10.02
C ARG A 68 10.42 25.91 10.09
N SER A 69 10.21 25.05 11.07
CA SER A 69 8.99 24.26 11.21
C SER A 69 7.78 25.11 11.61
N LYS A 70 6.58 24.62 11.29
CA LYS A 70 5.34 25.19 11.83
C LYS A 70 5.21 24.97 13.34
N HIS A 71 5.86 23.94 13.90
CA HIS A 71 5.95 23.71 15.34
C HIS A 71 6.66 24.85 16.08
N TYR A 72 7.77 25.37 15.54
CA TYR A 72 8.44 26.55 16.09
C TYR A 72 7.51 27.76 16.12
N GLY A 73 6.82 28.04 15.01
CA GLY A 73 5.83 29.13 14.92
C GLY A 73 4.65 28.96 15.88
N ALA A 74 4.36 27.72 16.30
CA ALA A 74 3.32 27.39 17.26
C ALA A 74 3.83 27.29 18.72
N ASN A 75 5.10 27.60 18.97
CA ASN A 75 5.79 27.42 20.26
C ASN A 75 5.78 25.97 20.80
N VAL A 76 5.74 24.97 19.92
CA VAL A 76 6.03 23.57 20.26
C VAL A 76 7.54 23.37 20.18
N GLY A 77 8.19 23.31 21.34
CA GLY A 77 9.64 23.20 21.46
C GLY A 77 10.15 21.78 21.63
N CYS A 78 11.42 21.67 21.98
CA CYS A 78 12.10 20.38 22.17
C CYS A 78 11.45 19.56 23.29
N TYR A 79 11.22 20.19 24.45
CA TYR A 79 10.72 19.52 25.65
C TYR A 79 9.26 19.08 25.49
N GLU A 80 8.42 19.84 24.78
CA GLU A 80 7.02 19.46 24.55
C GLU A 80 6.89 18.10 23.85
N CYS A 81 7.86 17.73 23.00
CA CYS A 81 7.88 16.44 22.32
C CYS A 81 8.75 15.39 23.02
N HIS A 82 9.90 15.79 23.59
CA HIS A 82 10.88 14.86 24.14
C HIS A 82 10.72 14.58 25.62
N GLN A 83 9.87 15.32 26.36
CA GLN A 83 9.59 14.99 27.76
C GLN A 83 9.13 13.54 27.89
N ALA A 84 9.60 12.86 28.92
CA ALA A 84 9.24 11.47 29.18
C ALA A 84 8.95 11.24 30.67
N SER A 85 8.15 10.21 30.95
CA SER A 85 7.97 9.72 32.31
C SER A 85 9.25 8.99 32.75
N PRO A 86 9.71 9.13 34.01
CA PRO A 86 10.82 8.33 34.53
C PRO A 86 10.63 6.81 34.43
N GLU A 87 9.37 6.36 34.30
CA GLU A 87 8.98 4.97 34.12
C GLU A 87 9.03 4.49 32.66
N ASP A 88 9.21 5.41 31.69
CA ASP A 88 9.36 5.04 30.29
C ASP A 88 10.68 4.29 30.09
N LYS A 89 10.64 3.24 29.28
CA LYS A 89 11.77 2.32 29.14
C LYS A 89 13.02 2.99 28.57
N ASP A 90 12.84 3.99 27.72
CA ASP A 90 13.88 4.76 27.06
C ASP A 90 14.08 6.17 27.66
N ALA A 91 13.53 6.43 28.85
CA ALA A 91 13.72 7.70 29.54
C ALA A 91 15.17 7.84 30.02
N ILE A 92 15.75 9.02 29.78
CA ILE A 92 17.08 9.41 30.26
C ILE A 92 17.01 10.78 30.95
N THR A 93 17.91 11.01 31.90
CA THR A 93 18.12 12.35 32.47
C THR A 93 19.18 13.09 31.64
N HIS A 94 18.81 14.23 31.06
CA HIS A 94 19.70 15.08 30.27
C HIS A 94 19.63 16.53 30.76
N GLU A 95 20.74 17.06 31.28
CA GLU A 95 20.83 18.42 31.82
C GLU A 95 19.73 18.76 32.85
N GLY A 96 19.35 17.77 33.68
CA GLY A 96 18.32 17.92 34.72
C GLY A 96 16.88 17.67 34.26
N GLN A 97 16.66 17.44 32.96
CA GLN A 97 15.34 17.11 32.40
C GLN A 97 15.21 15.61 32.14
N THR A 98 14.02 15.03 32.37
CA THR A 98 13.71 13.65 31.94
C THR A 98 13.15 13.67 30.53
N ILE A 99 13.86 13.03 29.60
CA ILE A 99 13.52 13.00 28.18
C ILE A 99 13.61 11.60 27.60
N ALA A 100 12.92 11.36 26.49
CA ALA A 100 13.14 10.22 25.61
C ALA A 100 13.69 10.72 24.26
N VAL A 101 14.63 9.98 23.68
CA VAL A 101 15.17 10.31 22.34
C VAL A 101 14.12 10.03 21.26
N ILE A 102 13.28 9.02 21.47
CA ILE A 102 12.27 8.59 20.50
C ILE A 102 10.94 9.25 20.83
N VAL A 103 10.52 10.16 19.95
CA VAL A 103 9.14 10.66 19.94
C VAL A 103 8.27 9.67 19.15
N SER A 104 7.28 9.11 19.82
CA SER A 104 6.37 8.07 19.32
C SER A 104 5.05 8.67 18.79
N PRO A 105 4.21 7.87 18.11
CA PRO A 105 2.84 8.24 17.81
C PRO A 105 2.00 8.65 19.04
N LYS A 106 2.25 8.12 20.24
CA LYS A 106 1.52 8.55 21.46
C LYS A 106 1.89 9.97 21.88
N ASP A 107 3.15 10.35 21.74
CA ASP A 107 3.57 11.74 22.00
C ASP A 107 2.89 12.68 21.00
N CYS A 108 2.89 12.28 19.72
CA CYS A 108 2.21 13.00 18.65
C CYS A 108 0.70 13.15 18.93
N SER A 109 0.05 12.11 19.45
CA SER A 109 -1.41 12.11 19.68
C SER A 109 -1.83 13.13 20.72
N THR A 110 -0.95 13.56 21.63
CA THR A 110 -1.26 14.65 22.57
C THR A 110 -1.81 15.88 21.85
N CYS A 111 -1.35 16.13 20.60
CA CYS A 111 -1.89 17.17 19.73
C CYS A 111 -2.67 16.63 18.51
N HIS A 112 -2.21 15.54 17.90
CA HIS A 112 -2.67 14.99 16.61
C HIS A 112 -3.44 13.67 16.78
N ASN A 113 -4.45 13.65 17.66
CA ASN A 113 -5.21 12.43 17.97
C ASN A 113 -5.86 11.81 16.74
N GLN A 114 -6.47 12.63 15.88
CA GLN A 114 -7.17 12.14 14.69
C GLN A 114 -6.22 11.45 13.73
N GLU A 115 -5.10 12.10 13.39
CA GLU A 115 -4.10 11.55 12.47
C GLU A 115 -3.48 10.25 13.00
N VAL A 116 -3.23 10.19 14.32
CA VAL A 116 -2.71 8.97 14.96
C VAL A 116 -3.75 7.85 14.96
N ASP A 117 -5.02 8.14 15.24
CA ASP A 117 -6.11 7.16 15.21
C ASP A 117 -6.37 6.59 13.81
N GLU A 118 -6.29 7.44 12.78
CA GLU A 118 -6.35 7.03 11.38
C GLU A 118 -5.13 6.16 11.02
N PHE A 119 -3.93 6.63 11.31
CA PHE A 119 -2.70 5.89 11.03
C PHE A 119 -2.68 4.52 11.71
N ALA A 120 -3.08 4.43 12.98
CA ALA A 120 -3.07 3.18 13.76
C ALA A 120 -3.98 2.08 13.19
N LYS A 121 -5.04 2.46 12.44
CA LYS A 121 -5.92 1.51 11.75
C LYS A 121 -5.26 0.91 10.51
N SER A 122 -4.37 1.67 9.88
CA SER A 122 -3.73 1.32 8.61
C SER A 122 -2.85 0.07 8.70
N HIS A 123 -2.55 -0.50 7.52
CA HIS A 123 -1.51 -1.54 7.41
C HIS A 123 -0.10 -0.99 7.63
N HIS A 124 0.14 0.31 7.40
CA HIS A 124 1.44 0.94 7.62
C HIS A 124 1.85 0.90 9.09
N ALA A 125 0.94 1.17 10.02
CA ALA A 125 1.22 1.04 11.45
C ALA A 125 1.66 -0.38 11.83
N LYS A 126 1.13 -1.39 11.13
CA LYS A 126 1.41 -2.81 11.40
C LYS A 126 2.52 -3.38 10.52
N ALA A 127 3.23 -2.54 9.76
CA ALA A 127 4.18 -3.00 8.75
C ALA A 127 5.31 -3.85 9.33
N ALA A 128 5.81 -3.53 10.54
CA ALA A 128 6.85 -4.32 11.19
C ALA A 128 6.39 -5.76 11.52
N GLN A 129 5.09 -6.02 11.63
CA GLN A 129 4.59 -7.37 11.91
C GLN A 129 4.85 -8.36 10.75
N ILE A 130 5.20 -7.85 9.56
CA ILE A 130 5.59 -8.68 8.41
C ILE A 130 6.92 -9.42 8.65
N ILE A 131 7.77 -8.94 9.57
CA ILE A 131 9.08 -9.56 9.87
C ILE A 131 8.93 -10.99 10.43
N GLY A 132 7.74 -11.33 10.95
CA GLY A 132 7.39 -12.69 11.38
C GLY A 132 6.83 -13.58 10.27
N SER A 133 6.97 -13.20 9.00
CA SER A 133 6.42 -13.95 7.85
C SER A 133 7.53 -14.51 6.94
N LEU A 134 7.14 -15.39 6.00
CA LEU A 134 8.04 -15.92 4.97
C LEU A 134 8.70 -14.82 4.13
N ASP A 135 8.10 -13.61 4.05
CA ASP A 135 8.66 -12.49 3.31
C ASP A 135 10.02 -12.02 3.90
N ASN A 136 10.34 -12.36 5.16
CA ASN A 136 11.63 -12.05 5.79
C ASN A 136 12.66 -13.20 5.66
N PHE A 137 12.28 -14.38 5.15
CA PHE A 137 13.17 -15.53 5.05
C PHE A 137 14.40 -15.24 4.19
N LEU A 138 14.23 -14.53 3.07
CA LEU A 138 15.33 -14.16 2.20
C LEU A 138 16.37 -13.31 2.94
N ALA A 139 15.94 -12.21 3.57
CA ALA A 139 16.84 -11.29 4.26
C ALA A 139 17.45 -11.85 5.56
N GLU A 140 16.79 -12.79 6.23
CA GLU A 140 17.30 -13.40 7.47
C GLU A 140 18.18 -14.62 7.23
N VAL A 141 17.89 -15.41 6.19
CA VAL A 141 18.48 -16.75 6.00
C VAL A 141 19.23 -16.90 4.68
N VAL A 142 18.62 -16.53 3.54
CA VAL A 142 19.23 -16.80 2.22
C VAL A 142 20.34 -15.78 1.91
N GLU A 143 20.02 -14.50 2.06
CA GLU A 143 20.95 -13.38 1.89
C GLU A 143 21.65 -13.02 3.22
N GLY A 144 20.98 -13.34 4.33
CA GLY A 144 21.36 -12.94 5.68
C GLY A 144 22.27 -13.91 6.42
N ALA A 145 22.83 -13.42 7.53
CA ALA A 145 23.52 -14.23 8.53
C ALA A 145 23.52 -13.49 9.87
N LEU A 146 23.48 -14.20 11.01
CA LEU A 146 23.37 -13.59 12.35
C LEU A 146 24.68 -12.95 12.86
N THR A 147 25.30 -12.08 12.06
CA THR A 147 26.62 -11.51 12.31
C THR A 147 26.59 -10.15 13.00
N PHE A 148 25.40 -9.60 13.28
CA PHE A 148 25.26 -8.31 13.98
C PHE A 148 24.39 -8.47 15.23
N ASN A 149 25.02 -8.71 16.37
CA ASN A 149 24.38 -8.98 17.67
C ASN A 149 23.24 -10.01 17.61
N GLY A 150 23.43 -11.08 16.81
CA GLY A 150 22.43 -12.13 16.66
C GLY A 150 21.30 -11.77 15.69
N GLN A 151 21.42 -10.70 14.91
CA GLN A 151 20.49 -10.31 13.84
C GLN A 151 21.18 -10.34 12.47
N SER A 152 20.39 -10.51 11.41
CA SER A 152 20.87 -10.37 10.03
C SER A 152 21.16 -8.91 9.67
N PRO A 153 22.40 -8.55 9.27
CA PRO A 153 22.67 -7.20 8.76
C PRO A 153 21.82 -6.84 7.54
N ALA A 154 21.45 -7.83 6.71
CA ALA A 154 20.61 -7.60 5.53
C ALA A 154 19.18 -7.22 5.95
N ALA A 155 18.61 -7.89 6.95
CA ALA A 155 17.30 -7.53 7.51
C ALA A 155 17.33 -6.14 8.19
N VAL A 156 18.35 -5.89 9.03
CA VAL A 156 18.53 -4.63 9.77
C VAL A 156 18.64 -3.41 8.84
N ASN A 157 19.42 -3.53 7.76
CA ASN A 157 19.70 -2.41 6.86
C ASN A 157 18.74 -2.34 5.65
N GLY A 158 18.06 -3.44 5.30
CA GLY A 158 17.10 -3.51 4.21
C GLY A 158 15.66 -3.44 4.73
N CYS A 159 15.09 -4.61 5.04
CA CYS A 159 13.67 -4.78 5.36
C CYS A 159 13.21 -3.87 6.51
N TRP A 160 13.97 -3.80 7.61
CA TRP A 160 13.57 -3.07 8.81
C TRP A 160 13.62 -1.55 8.63
N GLN A 161 14.39 -1.05 7.67
CA GLN A 161 14.45 0.38 7.37
C GLN A 161 13.19 0.89 6.65
N CYS A 162 12.46 0.00 5.97
CA CYS A 162 11.18 0.29 5.32
C CYS A 162 9.99 -0.09 6.21
N HIS A 163 9.96 -1.32 6.71
CA HIS A 163 8.82 -1.87 7.47
C HIS A 163 8.82 -1.46 8.94
N GLY A 164 10.00 -1.33 9.53
CA GLY A 164 10.20 -1.14 10.97
C GLY A 164 10.55 -2.45 11.67
N SER A 165 11.07 -2.32 12.88
CA SER A 165 11.35 -3.40 13.82
C SER A 165 10.90 -2.99 15.23
N GLU A 166 10.94 -3.91 16.17
CA GLU A 166 10.88 -3.56 17.59
C GLU A 166 12.14 -2.82 18.01
N VAL A 167 11.99 -1.63 18.57
CA VAL A 167 13.11 -0.89 19.15
C VAL A 167 13.41 -1.48 20.51
N LYS A 168 14.64 -1.97 20.67
CA LYS A 168 15.10 -2.56 21.91
C LYS A 168 15.94 -1.56 22.71
N VAL A 169 15.54 -1.34 23.96
CA VAL A 169 16.34 -0.62 24.95
C VAL A 169 17.19 -1.63 25.71
N LEU A 170 18.49 -1.38 25.79
CA LEU A 170 19.46 -2.20 26.49
C LEU A 170 19.41 -1.92 28.01
N GLU A 171 19.99 -2.81 28.81
CA GLU A 171 20.00 -2.68 30.28
C GLU A 171 20.66 -1.38 30.77
N ASN A 172 21.59 -0.83 29.98
CA ASN A 172 22.26 0.44 30.29
C ASN A 172 21.48 1.69 29.84
N GLY A 173 20.28 1.52 29.28
CA GLY A 173 19.44 2.61 28.76
C GLY A 173 19.74 3.01 27.31
N ASP A 174 20.79 2.47 26.69
CA ASP A 174 21.08 2.73 25.27
C ASP A 174 20.11 1.98 24.36
N LEU A 175 19.96 2.45 23.13
CA LEU A 175 19.17 1.77 22.10
C LEU A 175 20.04 0.74 21.36
N ASP A 176 19.53 -0.49 21.20
CA ASP A 176 20.25 -1.57 20.52
C ASP A 176 20.53 -1.19 19.06
N PRO A 177 21.80 -1.21 18.61
CA PRO A 177 22.18 -0.73 17.29
C PRO A 177 21.64 -1.61 16.14
N THR A 178 21.12 -2.81 16.45
CA THR A 178 20.40 -3.63 15.47
C THR A 178 18.97 -3.12 15.21
N THR A 179 18.41 -2.33 16.11
CA THR A 179 17.01 -1.86 16.05
C THR A 179 16.87 -0.34 16.02
N TRP A 180 17.99 0.39 16.18
CA TRP A 180 18.05 1.85 16.12
C TRP A 180 19.39 2.33 15.50
N PRO A 181 19.40 3.33 14.60
CA PRO A 181 18.27 4.13 14.12
C PRO A 181 17.32 3.35 13.22
N ASN A 182 16.02 3.53 13.45
CA ASN A 182 14.96 2.92 12.62
C ASN A 182 13.92 3.98 12.22
N THR A 183 13.68 4.05 10.92
CA THR A 183 12.71 4.96 10.30
C THR A 183 11.67 4.21 9.47
N GLY A 184 11.51 2.91 9.74
CA GLY A 184 10.51 2.08 9.10
C GLY A 184 9.11 2.45 9.58
N ILE A 185 8.15 2.45 8.66
CA ILE A 185 6.85 3.10 8.88
C ILE A 185 6.03 2.47 10.00
N GLY A 186 6.19 1.16 10.23
CA GLY A 186 5.49 0.39 11.27
C GLY A 186 6.35 0.05 12.49
N ARG A 187 7.42 0.81 12.76
CA ARG A 187 8.30 0.63 13.93
C ARG A 187 7.50 0.40 15.21
N ILE A 188 7.90 -0.59 16.02
CA ILE A 188 7.30 -0.84 17.34
C ILE A 188 8.14 -0.08 18.36
N ASN A 189 7.54 0.92 19.00
CA ASN A 189 8.24 1.86 19.90
C ASN A 189 8.37 1.31 21.33
N PRO A 190 9.30 1.84 22.16
CA PRO A 190 9.48 1.39 23.55
C PRO A 190 8.22 1.47 24.42
N ASP A 191 7.35 2.44 24.14
CA ASP A 191 6.05 2.66 24.79
C ASP A 191 4.93 1.73 24.26
N GLY A 192 5.25 0.81 23.34
CA GLY A 192 4.35 -0.15 22.70
C GLY A 192 3.47 0.43 21.58
N SER A 193 3.59 1.73 21.27
CA SER A 193 2.89 2.33 20.13
C SER A 193 3.48 1.86 18.80
N LEU A 194 2.64 1.82 17.77
CA LEU A 194 3.00 1.33 16.45
C LEU A 194 3.12 2.49 15.46
N GLY A 195 4.31 2.66 14.89
CA GLY A 195 4.54 3.62 13.81
C GLY A 195 5.75 4.51 13.97
N ALA A 196 6.18 5.09 12.85
CA ALA A 196 7.10 6.21 12.83
C ALA A 196 6.48 7.38 12.06
N CYS A 197 5.92 8.37 12.77
CA CYS A 197 5.30 9.55 12.17
C CYS A 197 6.27 10.39 11.32
N THR A 198 7.59 10.17 11.46
CA THR A 198 8.62 10.85 10.67
C THR A 198 8.95 10.18 9.34
N ALA A 199 8.22 9.12 8.96
CA ALA A 199 8.46 8.41 7.71
C ALA A 199 8.23 9.29 6.46
N CYS A 200 7.21 10.15 6.47
CA CYS A 200 6.84 11.00 5.33
C CYS A 200 7.27 12.47 5.50
N HIS A 201 6.97 13.07 6.66
CA HIS A 201 7.41 14.41 7.04
C HIS A 201 8.48 14.31 8.13
N GLN A 202 9.73 14.44 7.71
CA GLN A 202 10.88 14.09 8.52
C GLN A 202 11.11 15.11 9.65
N ARG A 203 11.63 14.62 10.77
CA ARG A 203 12.16 15.47 11.83
C ARG A 203 13.37 16.27 11.32
N HIS A 204 13.64 17.49 11.79
CA HIS A 204 12.87 18.26 12.79
C HIS A 204 12.05 19.39 12.17
N GLU A 205 11.87 19.39 10.85
CA GLU A 205 11.10 20.41 10.14
C GLU A 205 9.61 20.03 10.01
N PHE A 206 9.28 18.73 9.96
CA PHE A 206 7.92 18.20 9.88
C PHE A 206 7.10 18.84 8.75
N SER A 207 7.73 18.98 7.57
CA SER A 207 7.18 19.72 6.43
C SER A 207 6.04 18.97 5.74
N MET A 208 4.87 19.61 5.63
CA MET A 208 3.77 19.12 4.80
C MET A 208 4.10 19.11 3.31
N GLU A 209 4.91 20.08 2.85
CA GLU A 209 5.40 20.06 1.47
C GLU A 209 6.19 18.78 1.22
N GLN A 210 7.10 18.41 2.13
CA GLN A 210 7.87 17.17 2.00
C GLN A 210 6.95 15.95 1.91
N ALA A 211 5.96 15.83 2.80
CA ALA A 211 5.03 14.69 2.81
C ALA A 211 4.14 14.62 1.55
N ARG A 212 3.84 15.76 0.91
CA ARG A 212 3.01 15.82 -0.30
C ARG A 212 3.78 15.51 -1.58
N ARG A 213 5.11 15.49 -1.51
CA ARG A 213 5.98 15.21 -2.65
C ARG A 213 6.17 13.70 -2.85
N PRO A 214 6.18 13.21 -4.11
CA PRO A 214 6.41 11.80 -4.42
C PRO A 214 7.72 11.24 -3.85
N GLU A 215 8.74 12.09 -3.68
CA GLU A 215 10.04 11.71 -3.12
C GLU A 215 9.94 11.11 -1.71
N ALA A 216 8.99 11.56 -0.87
CA ALA A 216 8.83 11.05 0.49
C ALA A 216 8.38 9.58 0.50
N CYS A 217 7.60 9.16 -0.49
CA CYS A 217 7.15 7.77 -0.64
C CYS A 217 8.26 6.87 -1.20
N GLY A 218 9.11 7.43 -2.06
CA GLY A 218 10.14 6.71 -2.82
C GLY A 218 11.29 6.13 -1.98
N LYS A 219 11.34 6.38 -0.66
CA LYS A 219 12.24 5.63 0.23
C LYS A 219 11.87 4.14 0.31
N CYS A 220 10.57 3.83 0.26
CA CYS A 220 10.06 2.47 0.47
C CYS A 220 9.26 1.92 -0.72
N HIS A 221 8.60 2.79 -1.48
CA HIS A 221 7.76 2.42 -2.62
C HIS A 221 8.52 2.52 -3.94
N LEU A 222 9.49 1.62 -4.11
CA LEU A 222 10.42 1.58 -5.24
C LEU A 222 10.86 0.14 -5.51
N GLY A 223 11.67 -0.05 -6.54
CA GLY A 223 12.41 -1.28 -6.76
C GLY A 223 11.61 -2.39 -7.45
N PRO A 224 12.16 -3.61 -7.51
CA PRO A 224 11.72 -4.64 -8.45
C PRO A 224 10.34 -5.23 -8.15
N ASP A 225 9.89 -5.18 -6.89
CA ASP A 225 8.67 -5.83 -6.43
C ASP A 225 7.49 -4.86 -6.31
N HIS A 226 7.76 -3.57 -6.11
CA HIS A 226 6.71 -2.56 -6.10
C HIS A 226 7.26 -1.17 -6.50
N PRO A 227 7.54 -0.95 -7.81
CA PRO A 227 8.18 0.28 -8.29
C PRO A 227 7.18 1.43 -8.42
N GLN A 228 6.43 1.76 -7.37
CA GLN A 228 5.41 2.80 -7.49
C GLN A 228 6.02 4.19 -7.76
N LYS A 229 7.24 4.46 -7.27
CA LYS A 229 7.95 5.71 -7.55
C LYS A 229 8.30 5.83 -9.03
N GLU A 230 8.88 4.79 -9.61
CA GLU A 230 9.33 4.76 -11.01
C GLU A 230 8.13 4.78 -11.95
N ILE A 231 7.07 4.02 -11.62
CA ILE A 231 5.78 4.05 -12.33
C ILE A 231 5.19 5.47 -12.33
N TYR A 232 5.19 6.14 -11.17
CA TYR A 232 4.70 7.51 -11.10
C TYR A 232 5.53 8.47 -11.96
N GLU A 233 6.86 8.37 -11.91
CA GLU A 233 7.78 9.20 -12.71
C GLU A 233 7.59 9.04 -14.22
N GLU A 234 7.36 7.82 -14.70
CA GLU A 234 7.06 7.55 -16.12
C GLU A 234 5.69 8.10 -16.54
N SER A 235 4.71 8.07 -15.62
CA SER A 235 3.34 8.45 -15.92
C SER A 235 3.20 9.93 -16.32
N LYS A 236 2.12 10.25 -17.05
CA LYS A 236 1.79 11.66 -17.35
C LYS A 236 1.53 12.50 -16.11
N HIS A 237 1.08 11.89 -15.01
CA HIS A 237 0.92 12.59 -13.74
C HIS A 237 2.26 13.04 -13.17
N GLY A 238 3.26 12.14 -13.11
CA GLY A 238 4.59 12.49 -12.62
C GLY A 238 5.30 13.51 -13.51
N ILE A 239 5.25 13.34 -14.82
CA ILE A 239 5.80 14.30 -15.78
C ILE A 239 5.19 15.70 -15.56
N ASN A 240 3.87 15.79 -15.42
CA ASN A 240 3.19 17.07 -15.18
C ASN A 240 3.54 17.67 -13.82
N PHE A 241 3.66 16.86 -12.77
CA PHE A 241 4.05 17.32 -11.44
C PHE A 241 5.43 17.99 -11.47
N TYR A 242 6.44 17.31 -12.03
CA TYR A 242 7.80 17.88 -12.09
C TYR A 242 7.88 19.12 -12.98
N ALA A 243 7.13 19.14 -14.07
CA ALA A 243 7.06 20.31 -14.96
C ALA A 243 6.37 21.53 -14.32
N ASN A 244 5.54 21.33 -13.28
CA ASN A 244 4.69 22.38 -12.70
C ASN A 244 4.75 22.42 -11.16
N VAL A 245 5.83 21.96 -10.54
CA VAL A 245 5.93 21.84 -9.08
C VAL A 245 5.68 23.18 -8.36
N ASN A 246 6.08 24.30 -8.97
CA ASN A 246 5.86 25.65 -8.46
C ASN A 246 4.38 26.10 -8.47
N ARG A 247 3.51 25.39 -9.19
CA ARG A 247 2.05 25.64 -9.24
C ARG A 247 1.26 24.71 -8.32
N MET A 248 1.94 23.82 -7.60
CA MET A 248 1.30 22.80 -6.76
C MET A 248 0.89 23.30 -5.38
N ASN A 249 1.30 24.49 -4.95
CA ASN A 249 0.91 25.07 -3.64
C ASN A 249 1.15 24.11 -2.44
N LEU A 250 2.29 23.41 -2.46
CA LEU A 250 2.55 22.24 -1.60
C LEU A 250 2.62 22.54 -0.09
N ASP A 251 2.88 23.77 0.31
CA ASP A 251 3.04 24.19 1.71
C ASP A 251 1.73 24.71 2.36
N SER A 252 0.67 24.86 1.56
CA SER A 252 -0.61 25.40 1.98
C SER A 252 -1.30 24.56 3.05
N ALA A 253 -1.96 25.23 4.02
CA ALA A 253 -2.78 24.55 5.03
C ALA A 253 -4.02 23.89 4.41
N LYS A 254 -4.62 24.52 3.40
CA LYS A 254 -5.73 23.98 2.61
C LYS A 254 -5.18 23.51 1.26
N TRP A 255 -5.29 22.22 0.96
CA TRP A 255 -4.66 21.60 -0.20
C TRP A 255 -5.59 20.60 -0.88
N ILE A 256 -6.58 21.12 -1.59
CA ILE A 256 -7.64 20.38 -2.28
C ILE A 256 -7.40 20.41 -3.78
N VAL A 257 -7.32 19.23 -4.40
CA VAL A 257 -7.17 19.10 -5.87
C VAL A 257 -8.39 19.68 -6.59
N GLY A 258 -8.16 20.45 -7.66
CA GLY A 258 -9.20 21.15 -8.41
C GLY A 258 -9.71 22.44 -7.76
N GLU A 259 -9.19 22.82 -6.59
CA GLU A 259 -9.43 24.12 -5.95
C GLU A 259 -8.14 24.89 -5.68
N ASP A 260 -7.21 24.28 -4.96
CA ASP A 260 -5.99 24.92 -4.49
C ASP A 260 -4.78 24.59 -5.38
N TYR A 261 -4.89 23.54 -6.22
CA TYR A 261 -3.96 23.17 -7.29
C TYR A 261 -4.65 22.31 -8.35
N ASP A 262 -4.14 22.35 -9.58
CA ASP A 262 -4.72 21.64 -10.74
C ASP A 262 -3.69 20.98 -11.66
N ALA A 263 -2.40 21.17 -11.42
CA ALA A 263 -1.39 20.83 -12.41
C ALA A 263 -1.15 19.32 -12.55
N ALA A 264 -1.15 18.58 -11.44
CA ALA A 264 -0.99 17.13 -11.41
C ALA A 264 -1.40 16.56 -10.03
N PRO A 265 -1.78 15.27 -9.93
CA PRO A 265 -1.83 14.59 -8.65
C PRO A 265 -0.44 14.09 -8.22
N THR A 266 -0.22 13.97 -6.91
CA THR A 266 0.91 13.24 -6.30
C THR A 266 0.43 11.96 -5.62
N CYS A 267 1.35 11.15 -5.08
CA CYS A 267 1.02 10.00 -4.23
C CYS A 267 0.06 10.41 -3.10
N ALA A 268 0.36 11.52 -2.43
CA ALA A 268 -0.45 12.06 -1.35
C ALA A 268 -1.80 12.57 -1.84
N THR A 269 -1.90 13.18 -3.02
CA THR A 269 -3.19 13.60 -3.62
C THR A 269 -4.16 12.42 -3.68
N CYS A 270 -3.70 11.29 -4.25
CA CYS A 270 -4.56 10.14 -4.48
C CYS A 270 -4.90 9.38 -3.19
N HIS A 271 -3.90 9.15 -2.33
CA HIS A 271 -4.04 8.20 -1.22
C HIS A 271 -4.37 8.81 0.14
N MET A 272 -4.18 10.11 0.35
CA MET A 272 -4.27 10.70 1.70
C MET A 272 -4.97 12.06 1.73
N SER A 273 -4.78 12.89 0.71
CA SER A 273 -5.19 14.30 0.75
C SER A 273 -6.68 14.47 0.47
N ALA A 274 -7.23 15.60 0.92
CA ALA A 274 -8.62 15.93 0.72
C ALA A 274 -8.96 16.18 -0.76
N THR A 275 -10.21 15.86 -1.10
CA THR A 275 -10.91 16.36 -2.28
C THR A 275 -11.99 17.33 -1.81
N ARG A 276 -12.90 17.75 -2.69
CA ARG A 276 -14.06 18.54 -2.26
C ARG A 276 -15.03 17.74 -1.39
N GLU A 277 -15.06 16.42 -1.57
CA GLU A 277 -16.03 15.51 -0.95
C GLU A 277 -15.39 14.56 0.06
N LEU A 278 -14.07 14.40 0.05
CA LEU A 278 -13.34 13.52 0.96
C LEU A 278 -12.38 14.31 1.85
N PRO A 279 -12.34 14.01 3.17
CA PRO A 279 -11.37 14.62 4.06
C PRO A 279 -9.95 14.06 3.82
N VAL A 280 -8.96 14.69 4.47
CA VAL A 280 -7.63 14.10 4.64
C VAL A 280 -7.74 12.83 5.50
N THR A 281 -6.92 11.83 5.20
CA THR A 281 -6.78 10.63 6.03
C THR A 281 -5.32 10.18 6.13
N HIS A 282 -4.93 9.66 7.31
CA HIS A 282 -3.66 8.94 7.51
C HIS A 282 -3.78 7.42 7.36
N ASP A 283 -4.97 6.90 7.02
CA ASP A 283 -5.12 5.51 6.57
C ASP A 283 -5.03 5.43 5.03
N VAL A 284 -3.83 5.19 4.51
CA VAL A 284 -3.59 5.03 3.06
C VAL A 284 -4.36 3.87 2.42
N GLY A 285 -4.85 2.92 3.24
CA GLY A 285 -5.64 1.79 2.77
C GLY A 285 -7.06 2.18 2.36
N ASP A 286 -7.53 3.35 2.80
CA ASP A 286 -8.96 3.67 2.80
C ASP A 286 -9.57 3.95 1.41
N ARG A 287 -8.71 4.04 0.38
CA ARG A 287 -9.07 4.24 -1.04
C ARG A 287 -8.59 3.08 -1.94
N ILE A 288 -8.12 1.97 -1.37
CA ILE A 288 -7.59 0.82 -2.12
C ILE A 288 -8.70 -0.19 -2.41
N SER A 289 -8.88 -0.59 -3.67
CA SER A 289 -9.89 -1.59 -4.07
C SER A 289 -9.31 -3.00 -4.27
N TRP A 290 -8.03 -3.09 -4.62
CA TRP A 290 -7.31 -4.35 -4.84
C TRP A 290 -6.09 -4.44 -3.93
N THR A 291 -5.81 -5.64 -3.40
CA THR A 291 -4.46 -5.97 -2.93
C THR A 291 -3.65 -6.52 -4.10
N LEU A 292 -2.60 -5.78 -4.51
CA LEU A 292 -1.71 -6.15 -5.63
C LEU A 292 -0.43 -6.87 -5.18
N ARG A 293 -0.19 -6.93 -3.86
CA ARG A 293 0.96 -7.61 -3.25
C ARG A 293 0.98 -9.14 -3.43
N PRO A 294 -0.12 -9.90 -3.19
CA PRO A 294 -0.06 -11.36 -3.27
C PRO A 294 0.13 -11.89 -4.69
N ALA A 295 0.56 -13.15 -4.80
CA ALA A 295 0.73 -13.83 -6.08
C ALA A 295 -0.55 -13.75 -6.93
N ILE A 296 -1.71 -13.98 -6.33
CA ILE A 296 -3.04 -13.77 -6.92
C ILE A 296 -3.66 -12.54 -6.25
N SER A 297 -4.01 -11.52 -7.02
CA SER A 297 -4.67 -10.33 -6.51
C SER A 297 -6.10 -10.59 -6.07
N GLU A 298 -6.50 -9.96 -4.96
CA GLU A 298 -7.85 -10.07 -4.40
C GLU A 298 -8.43 -8.69 -4.10
N LYS A 299 -9.75 -8.60 -4.00
CA LYS A 299 -10.40 -7.40 -3.48
C LYS A 299 -10.00 -7.20 -2.02
N ILE A 300 -9.73 -5.96 -1.62
CA ILE A 300 -9.10 -5.67 -0.32
C ILE A 300 -9.91 -6.17 0.89
N ASP A 301 -11.23 -6.29 0.72
CA ASP A 301 -12.18 -6.71 1.76
C ASP A 301 -12.47 -8.22 1.73
N ALA A 302 -11.95 -8.97 0.74
CA ALA A 302 -12.26 -10.39 0.55
C ALA A 302 -11.93 -11.23 1.79
N LYS A 303 -10.72 -11.05 2.35
CA LYS A 303 -10.29 -11.76 3.57
C LYS A 303 -11.11 -11.39 4.79
N ALA A 304 -11.47 -10.11 4.96
CA ALA A 304 -12.28 -9.66 6.08
C ALA A 304 -13.71 -10.23 5.98
N LYS A 305 -14.31 -10.19 4.78
CA LYS A 305 -15.62 -10.80 4.48
C LYS A 305 -15.62 -12.30 4.77
N ALA A 306 -14.59 -13.04 4.34
CA ALA A 306 -14.45 -14.47 4.63
C ALA A 306 -14.32 -14.78 6.14
N GLN A 307 -13.85 -13.83 6.94
CA GLN A 307 -13.75 -13.92 8.40
C GLN A 307 -15.02 -13.43 9.13
N GLY A 308 -16.07 -13.02 8.40
CA GLY A 308 -17.28 -12.44 8.99
C GLY A 308 -17.07 -11.06 9.61
N LYS A 309 -16.00 -10.34 9.25
CA LYS A 309 -15.71 -8.99 9.73
C LYS A 309 -16.35 -7.96 8.81
N GLU A 310 -17.06 -7.01 9.41
CA GLU A 310 -17.57 -5.85 8.70
C GLU A 310 -16.45 -4.81 8.55
N VAL A 311 -16.13 -4.48 7.29
CA VAL A 311 -15.14 -3.47 6.91
C VAL A 311 -15.69 -2.68 5.72
N LYS A 312 -15.16 -1.47 5.50
CA LYS A 312 -15.45 -0.68 4.30
C LYS A 312 -15.19 -1.51 3.04
N SER A 313 -16.21 -1.67 2.21
CA SER A 313 -16.15 -2.56 1.05
C SER A 313 -15.19 -2.05 -0.04
N TRP A 314 -14.71 -2.95 -0.90
CA TRP A 314 -13.84 -2.55 -2.00
C TRP A 314 -14.54 -1.60 -2.98
N GLU A 315 -15.87 -1.72 -3.14
CA GLU A 315 -16.68 -0.82 -3.98
C GLU A 315 -16.73 0.59 -3.40
N ALA A 316 -16.92 0.73 -2.08
CA ALA A 316 -16.88 2.02 -1.41
C ALA A 316 -15.49 2.67 -1.55
N ARG A 317 -14.42 1.89 -1.32
CA ARG A 317 -13.03 2.36 -1.51
C ARG A 317 -12.73 2.76 -2.96
N ARG A 318 -13.30 2.03 -3.94
CA ARG A 318 -13.21 2.37 -5.36
C ARG A 318 -13.94 3.68 -5.64
N GLY A 319 -15.13 3.89 -5.08
CA GLY A 319 -15.89 5.14 -5.19
C GLY A 319 -15.09 6.34 -4.70
N ASP A 320 -14.41 6.20 -3.55
CA ASP A 320 -13.56 7.27 -3.01
C ASP A 320 -12.39 7.60 -3.94
N MET A 321 -11.69 6.59 -4.47
CA MET A 321 -10.61 6.85 -5.43
C MET A 321 -11.14 7.46 -6.74
N MET A 322 -12.30 7.01 -7.23
CA MET A 322 -12.95 7.62 -8.40
C MET A 322 -13.28 9.10 -8.16
N ASN A 323 -13.72 9.48 -6.97
CA ASN A 323 -13.94 10.89 -6.61
C ASN A 323 -12.65 11.73 -6.70
N VAL A 324 -11.50 11.18 -6.29
CA VAL A 324 -10.21 11.84 -6.53
C VAL A 324 -9.99 12.05 -8.03
N CYS A 325 -10.17 11.03 -8.86
CA CYS A 325 -9.99 11.14 -10.30
C CYS A 325 -10.94 12.17 -10.93
N GLU A 326 -12.19 12.22 -10.47
CA GLU A 326 -13.24 13.11 -10.98
C GLU A 326 -13.00 14.59 -10.62
N SER A 327 -12.06 14.89 -9.73
CA SER A 327 -11.60 16.26 -9.49
C SER A 327 -10.91 16.89 -10.72
N CYS A 328 -10.44 16.06 -11.67
CA CYS A 328 -9.77 16.52 -12.90
C CYS A 328 -10.29 15.85 -14.19
N HIS A 329 -10.87 14.66 -14.10
CA HIS A 329 -11.29 13.87 -15.26
C HIS A 329 -12.80 13.67 -15.32
N THR A 330 -13.33 13.55 -16.53
CA THR A 330 -14.73 13.17 -16.73
C THR A 330 -14.97 11.74 -16.24
N LYS A 331 -16.14 11.48 -15.65
CA LYS A 331 -16.57 10.15 -15.22
C LYS A 331 -16.33 9.03 -16.26
N SER A 332 -16.64 9.27 -17.54
CA SER A 332 -16.45 8.26 -18.59
C SER A 332 -14.99 7.84 -18.79
N MET A 333 -14.05 8.77 -18.61
CA MET A 333 -12.62 8.47 -18.67
C MET A 333 -12.20 7.61 -17.47
N VAL A 334 -12.69 7.94 -16.27
CA VAL A 334 -12.42 7.22 -15.03
C VAL A 334 -12.99 5.79 -15.10
N ASP A 335 -14.23 5.63 -15.56
CA ASP A 335 -14.88 4.33 -15.73
C ASP A 335 -14.12 3.45 -16.75
N ASN A 336 -13.63 4.03 -17.85
CA ASN A 336 -12.84 3.31 -18.84
C ASN A 336 -11.47 2.89 -18.29
N PHE A 337 -10.80 3.76 -17.54
CA PHE A 337 -9.54 3.44 -16.88
C PHE A 337 -9.69 2.22 -15.97
N TYR A 338 -10.73 2.20 -15.14
CA TYR A 338 -10.94 1.10 -14.22
C TYR A 338 -11.31 -0.22 -14.90
N GLN A 339 -12.02 -0.19 -16.02
CA GLN A 339 -12.24 -1.38 -16.85
C GLN A 339 -10.91 -1.94 -17.38
N GLN A 340 -10.01 -1.08 -17.87
CA GLN A 340 -8.69 -1.50 -18.35
C GLN A 340 -7.84 -2.09 -17.21
N PHE A 341 -7.79 -1.41 -16.07
CA PHE A 341 -7.03 -1.87 -14.90
C PHE A 341 -7.56 -3.21 -14.38
N ASP A 342 -8.87 -3.32 -14.16
CA ASP A 342 -9.48 -4.56 -13.67
C ASP A 342 -9.29 -5.71 -14.67
N SER A 343 -9.37 -5.44 -15.97
CA SER A 343 -9.11 -6.43 -17.02
C SER A 343 -7.67 -6.95 -17.00
N LEU A 344 -6.67 -6.10 -16.77
CA LEU A 344 -5.28 -6.55 -16.70
C LEU A 344 -5.02 -7.40 -15.44
N VAL A 345 -5.56 -6.98 -14.29
CA VAL A 345 -5.44 -7.75 -13.04
C VAL A 345 -6.03 -9.15 -13.22
N ASN A 346 -7.22 -9.26 -13.84
CA ASN A 346 -7.84 -10.55 -14.11
C ASN A 346 -7.03 -11.37 -15.13
N LEU A 347 -6.54 -10.77 -16.22
CA LEU A 347 -5.66 -11.44 -17.18
C LEU A 347 -4.45 -12.07 -16.49
N TYR A 348 -3.74 -11.29 -15.67
CA TYR A 348 -2.59 -11.79 -14.93
C TYR A 348 -2.99 -12.91 -13.95
N ASN A 349 -4.05 -12.69 -13.16
CA ASN A 349 -4.51 -13.65 -12.16
C ASN A 349 -4.87 -15.00 -12.78
N ASP A 350 -5.66 -14.98 -13.85
CA ASP A 350 -6.29 -16.18 -14.39
C ASP A 350 -5.36 -16.92 -15.36
N LYS A 351 -4.60 -16.19 -16.18
CA LYS A 351 -3.68 -16.79 -17.17
C LYS A 351 -2.34 -17.21 -16.57
N PHE A 352 -1.85 -16.57 -15.50
CA PHE A 352 -0.49 -16.79 -15.02
C PHE A 352 -0.43 -17.16 -13.54
N ALA A 353 -1.01 -16.35 -12.67
CA ALA A 353 -0.83 -16.56 -11.22
C ALA A 353 -1.53 -17.81 -10.69
N ARG A 354 -2.79 -18.05 -11.07
CA ARG A 354 -3.50 -19.27 -10.66
C ARG A 354 -2.86 -20.54 -11.25
N PRO A 355 -2.58 -20.62 -12.56
CA PRO A 355 -1.86 -21.75 -13.14
C PRO A 355 -0.49 -21.99 -12.51
N GLY A 356 0.34 -20.95 -12.37
CA GLY A 356 1.67 -21.10 -11.79
C GLY A 356 1.62 -21.56 -10.33
N LYS A 357 0.66 -21.06 -9.55
CA LYS A 357 0.43 -21.54 -8.18
C LYS A 357 0.00 -23.01 -8.17
N GLU A 358 -0.91 -23.40 -9.07
CA GLU A 358 -1.39 -24.78 -9.19
C GLU A 358 -0.26 -25.76 -9.50
N LEU A 359 0.67 -25.37 -10.40
CA LEU A 359 1.90 -26.12 -10.69
C LEU A 359 2.80 -26.25 -9.45
N MET A 360 3.06 -25.16 -8.74
CA MET A 360 3.89 -25.23 -7.52
C MET A 360 3.22 -26.04 -6.40
N ASP A 361 1.90 -25.95 -6.27
CA ASP A 361 1.14 -26.68 -5.26
C ASP A 361 1.22 -28.20 -5.49
N ILE A 362 1.10 -28.69 -6.74
CA ILE A 362 1.18 -30.12 -7.03
C ILE A 362 2.58 -30.68 -6.77
N LEU A 363 3.64 -29.95 -7.15
CA LEU A 363 5.02 -30.36 -6.86
C LEU A 363 5.24 -30.51 -5.35
N LYS A 364 4.69 -29.57 -4.57
CA LYS A 364 4.77 -29.62 -3.11
C LYS A 364 3.94 -30.77 -2.51
N SER A 365 2.69 -30.96 -2.96
CA SER A 365 1.81 -31.99 -2.39
C SER A 365 2.29 -33.41 -2.69
N GLU A 366 2.91 -33.61 -3.87
CA GLU A 366 3.50 -34.89 -4.28
C GLU A 366 4.96 -35.03 -3.82
N LYS A 367 5.46 -34.11 -2.97
CA LYS A 367 6.82 -34.11 -2.40
C LYS A 367 7.93 -34.22 -3.44
N MET A 368 7.75 -33.51 -4.56
CA MET A 368 8.74 -33.41 -5.64
C MET A 368 9.75 -32.28 -5.41
N LEU A 369 9.46 -31.39 -4.47
CA LEU A 369 10.37 -30.35 -3.99
C LEU A 369 10.99 -30.78 -2.65
N THR A 370 12.14 -30.21 -2.32
CA THR A 370 12.75 -30.39 -1.00
C THR A 370 11.94 -29.65 0.08
N GLU A 371 12.25 -29.93 1.35
CA GLU A 371 11.68 -29.15 2.46
C GLU A 371 12.35 -27.76 2.60
N THR A 372 13.50 -27.55 1.98
CA THR A 372 14.26 -26.30 2.08
C THR A 372 13.73 -25.32 1.04
N ALA A 373 13.14 -24.21 1.48
CA ALA A 373 12.66 -23.21 0.53
C ALA A 373 13.83 -22.48 -0.15
N PHE A 374 13.64 -22.15 -1.43
CA PHE A 374 14.58 -21.43 -2.29
C PHE A 374 15.90 -22.17 -2.55
N ASP A 375 15.92 -23.50 -2.43
CA ASP A 375 17.07 -24.32 -2.83
C ASP A 375 16.93 -24.89 -4.26
N GLU A 376 15.75 -24.77 -4.86
CA GLU A 376 15.47 -25.23 -6.22
C GLU A 376 15.19 -24.06 -7.17
N GLU A 377 15.71 -24.15 -8.40
CA GLU A 377 15.61 -23.09 -9.42
C GLU A 377 14.15 -22.68 -9.70
N ILE A 378 13.24 -23.65 -9.75
CA ILE A 378 11.82 -23.41 -10.01
C ILE A 378 11.15 -22.54 -8.95
N GLU A 379 11.60 -22.59 -7.70
CA GLU A 379 11.08 -21.75 -6.62
C GLU A 379 11.44 -20.28 -6.85
N TRP A 380 12.66 -20.02 -7.33
CA TRP A 380 13.11 -18.68 -7.73
C TRP A 380 12.36 -18.16 -8.96
N THR A 381 12.19 -19.00 -9.99
CA THR A 381 11.42 -18.64 -11.19
C THR A 381 9.99 -18.27 -10.84
N TRP A 382 9.33 -19.10 -10.03
CA TRP A 382 7.99 -18.80 -9.52
C TRP A 382 7.98 -17.49 -8.74
N PHE A 383 8.93 -17.30 -7.82
CA PHE A 383 9.06 -16.07 -7.04
C PHE A 383 9.19 -14.85 -7.94
N TYR A 384 10.10 -14.83 -8.92
CA TYR A 384 10.28 -13.68 -9.81
C TYR A 384 9.04 -13.37 -10.65
N LEU A 385 8.38 -14.41 -11.17
CA LEU A 385 7.16 -14.27 -11.96
C LEU A 385 6.09 -13.51 -11.20
N TRP A 386 5.78 -13.90 -9.96
CA TRP A 386 4.67 -13.26 -9.23
C TRP A 386 5.11 -12.05 -8.39
N HIS A 387 6.28 -12.11 -7.74
CA HIS A 387 6.79 -11.11 -6.80
C HIS A 387 7.30 -9.88 -7.51
N HIS A 388 8.05 -10.04 -8.62
CA HIS A 388 8.59 -8.91 -9.37
C HIS A 388 7.67 -8.57 -10.53
N GLU A 389 7.68 -9.40 -11.57
CA GLU A 389 7.09 -9.07 -12.88
C GLU A 389 5.58 -8.91 -12.79
N GLY A 390 4.92 -9.83 -12.09
CA GLY A 390 3.48 -9.80 -11.85
C GLY A 390 3.04 -8.60 -11.01
N ARG A 391 3.80 -8.22 -9.98
CA ARG A 391 3.51 -6.99 -9.22
C ARG A 391 3.75 -5.76 -10.09
N ARG A 392 4.85 -5.69 -10.85
CA ARG A 392 5.17 -4.59 -11.76
C ARG A 392 4.05 -4.33 -12.77
N ALA A 393 3.58 -5.38 -13.46
CA ALA A 393 2.50 -5.29 -14.43
C ALA A 393 1.22 -4.68 -13.82
N ARG A 394 0.81 -5.20 -12.65
CA ARG A 394 -0.44 -4.77 -11.98
C ARG A 394 -0.33 -3.36 -11.42
N HIS A 395 0.80 -2.98 -10.83
CA HIS A 395 1.03 -1.61 -10.35
C HIS A 395 1.15 -0.62 -11.52
N GLY A 396 1.81 -1.00 -12.62
CA GLY A 396 1.91 -0.18 -13.82
C GLY A 396 0.53 0.17 -14.39
N ALA A 397 -0.39 -0.80 -14.41
CA ALA A 397 -1.76 -0.53 -14.84
C ALA A 397 -2.55 0.34 -13.87
N ALA A 398 -2.33 0.16 -12.56
CA ALA A 398 -3.01 0.94 -11.53
C ALA A 398 -2.65 2.44 -11.55
N MET A 399 -1.51 2.81 -12.15
CA MET A 399 -0.99 4.19 -12.12
C MET A 399 -0.53 4.70 -13.50
N GLN A 400 -0.99 4.05 -14.59
CA GLN A 400 -0.81 4.49 -15.97
C GLN A 400 0.66 4.57 -16.45
N ALA A 401 1.48 3.57 -16.10
CA ALA A 401 2.82 3.38 -16.65
C ALA A 401 2.83 2.23 -17.68
N PRO A 402 2.71 2.52 -18.98
CA PRO A 402 2.62 1.49 -20.01
C PRO A 402 3.87 0.61 -20.13
N ASP A 403 5.06 1.12 -19.85
CA ASP A 403 6.29 0.33 -19.92
C ASP A 403 6.36 -0.72 -18.81
N TYR A 404 5.97 -0.33 -17.59
CA TYR A 404 5.80 -1.27 -16.46
C TYR A 404 4.65 -2.27 -16.63
N VAL A 405 3.61 -1.92 -17.40
CA VAL A 405 2.59 -2.90 -17.81
C VAL A 405 3.20 -3.93 -18.75
N GLN A 406 4.01 -3.49 -19.71
CA GLN A 406 4.47 -4.33 -20.80
C GLN A 406 5.88 -4.88 -20.58
N TRP A 407 6.91 -4.09 -20.89
CA TRP A 407 8.29 -4.58 -21.01
C TRP A 407 8.92 -4.97 -19.69
N HIS A 408 8.56 -4.30 -18.59
CA HIS A 408 8.95 -4.68 -17.23
C HIS A 408 7.89 -5.51 -16.49
N GLY A 409 6.82 -5.91 -17.18
CA GLY A 409 5.64 -6.55 -16.60
C GLY A 409 5.23 -7.77 -17.39
N MET A 410 4.13 -7.67 -18.15
CA MET A 410 3.51 -8.82 -18.83
C MET A 410 4.42 -9.54 -19.84
N PHE A 411 5.40 -8.84 -20.42
CA PHE A 411 6.41 -9.47 -21.27
C PHE A 411 7.25 -10.48 -20.47
N GLU A 412 7.84 -10.03 -19.37
CA GLU A 412 8.67 -10.87 -18.49
C GLU A 412 7.82 -11.96 -17.83
N VAL A 413 6.59 -11.64 -17.37
CA VAL A 413 5.65 -12.66 -16.84
C VAL A 413 5.43 -13.79 -17.85
N ALA A 414 5.21 -13.44 -19.12
CA ALA A 414 5.01 -14.44 -20.16
C ALA A 414 6.28 -15.24 -20.42
N GLU A 415 7.43 -14.58 -20.55
CA GLU A 415 8.72 -15.25 -20.70
C GLU A 415 8.97 -16.25 -19.56
N ARG A 416 8.92 -15.81 -18.30
CA ARG A 416 9.09 -16.69 -17.14
C ARG A 416 8.12 -17.86 -17.16
N PHE A 417 6.84 -17.62 -17.44
CA PHE A 417 5.86 -18.69 -17.41
C PHE A 417 6.16 -19.76 -18.47
N TYR A 418 6.32 -19.35 -19.74
CA TYR A 418 6.39 -20.29 -20.85
C TYR A 418 7.78 -20.86 -21.11
N ILE A 419 8.83 -20.07 -20.84
CA ILE A 419 10.21 -20.41 -21.20
C ILE A 419 10.98 -20.97 -20.00
N GLU A 420 10.60 -20.62 -18.77
CA GLU A 420 11.31 -21.08 -17.57
C GLU A 420 10.46 -22.01 -16.71
N LEU A 421 9.32 -21.54 -16.18
CA LEU A 421 8.50 -22.27 -15.21
C LEU A 421 7.98 -23.59 -15.79
N VAL A 422 7.44 -23.58 -17.00
CA VAL A 422 6.91 -24.80 -17.64
C VAL A 422 8.01 -25.84 -17.90
N PRO A 423 9.16 -25.51 -18.52
CA PRO A 423 10.27 -26.46 -18.65
C PRO A 423 10.85 -26.95 -17.33
N GLN A 424 11.08 -26.06 -16.35
CA GLN A 424 11.61 -26.43 -15.04
C GLN A 424 10.62 -27.34 -14.29
N PHE A 425 9.32 -27.08 -14.39
CA PHE A 425 8.28 -27.97 -13.85
C PHE A 425 8.38 -29.37 -14.44
N LEU A 426 8.52 -29.49 -15.76
CA LEU A 426 8.67 -30.78 -16.43
C LEU A 426 9.94 -31.51 -16.01
N GLU A 427 11.05 -30.79 -15.82
CA GLU A 427 12.31 -31.34 -15.34
C GLU A 427 12.19 -31.86 -13.90
N THR A 428 11.57 -31.09 -12.99
CA THR A 428 11.31 -31.52 -11.60
C THR A 428 10.43 -32.76 -11.58
N VAL A 429 9.39 -32.81 -12.42
CA VAL A 429 8.51 -33.98 -12.56
C VAL A 429 9.27 -35.20 -13.08
N GLU A 430 10.14 -35.04 -14.09
CA GLU A 430 10.96 -36.14 -14.63
C GLU A 430 11.96 -36.67 -13.59
N LYS A 431 12.59 -35.79 -12.80
CA LYS A 431 13.46 -36.19 -11.68
C LYS A 431 12.68 -37.02 -10.66
N ALA A 432 11.48 -36.58 -10.28
CA ALA A 432 10.63 -37.30 -9.34
C ALA A 432 10.20 -38.67 -9.89
N GLU A 433 9.87 -38.75 -11.18
CA GLU A 433 9.54 -39.99 -11.88
C GLU A 433 10.72 -40.98 -11.86
N HIS A 434 11.94 -40.51 -12.18
CA HIS A 434 13.16 -41.32 -12.08
C HIS A 434 13.51 -41.75 -10.65
N ALA A 435 13.11 -40.96 -9.65
CA ALA A 435 13.23 -41.30 -8.23
C ALA A 435 12.13 -42.27 -7.74
N GLY A 436 11.21 -42.70 -8.63
CA GLY A 436 10.17 -43.69 -8.35
C GLY A 436 8.79 -43.12 -8.05
N ASN A 437 8.59 -41.80 -8.13
CA ASN A 437 7.28 -41.15 -7.97
C ASN A 437 6.51 -41.06 -9.30
N THR A 438 6.23 -42.21 -9.93
CA THR A 438 5.55 -42.25 -11.24
C THR A 438 4.12 -41.73 -11.18
N GLU A 439 3.34 -42.11 -10.15
CA GLU A 439 1.94 -41.68 -10.02
C GLU A 439 1.82 -40.17 -9.81
N GLY A 440 2.68 -39.59 -8.97
CA GLY A 440 2.73 -38.14 -8.79
C GLY A 440 3.12 -37.44 -10.09
N ALA A 441 4.07 -37.99 -10.84
CA ALA A 441 4.50 -37.43 -12.12
C ALA A 441 3.38 -37.40 -13.16
N GLU A 442 2.60 -38.48 -13.27
CA GLU A 442 1.42 -38.54 -14.14
C GLU A 442 0.38 -37.47 -13.78
N LYS A 443 0.08 -37.29 -12.48
CA LYS A 443 -0.84 -36.23 -12.01
C LYS A 443 -0.33 -34.84 -12.36
N ALA A 444 0.95 -34.58 -12.12
CA ALA A 444 1.57 -33.29 -12.39
C ALA A 444 1.54 -32.94 -13.89
N ARG A 445 1.87 -33.90 -14.78
CA ARG A 445 1.78 -33.71 -16.23
C ARG A 445 0.34 -33.49 -16.68
N ALA A 446 -0.64 -34.18 -16.08
CA ALA A 446 -2.06 -33.98 -16.40
C ALA A 446 -2.54 -32.56 -16.06
N ILE A 447 -2.15 -32.01 -14.91
CA ILE A 447 -2.46 -30.62 -14.54
C ILE A 447 -1.87 -29.62 -15.53
N LEU A 448 -0.59 -29.80 -15.89
CA LEU A 448 0.04 -28.93 -16.89
C LEU A 448 -0.66 -29.01 -18.26
N ALA A 449 -1.04 -30.21 -18.68
CA ALA A 449 -1.77 -30.40 -19.94
C ALA A 449 -3.14 -29.70 -19.91
N GLU A 450 -3.89 -29.80 -18.80
CA GLU A 450 -5.15 -29.09 -18.63
C GLU A 450 -4.96 -27.56 -18.68
N ILE A 451 -3.92 -27.04 -18.03
CA ILE A 451 -3.59 -25.61 -18.07
C ILE A 451 -3.29 -25.16 -19.51
N LEU A 452 -2.44 -25.89 -20.24
CA LEU A 452 -2.01 -25.51 -21.59
C LEU A 452 -3.08 -25.73 -22.68
N ASP A 453 -4.13 -26.49 -22.38
CA ASP A 453 -5.31 -26.66 -23.24
C ASP A 453 -6.30 -25.48 -23.13
N ARG A 454 -6.21 -24.66 -22.07
CA ARG A 454 -7.10 -23.51 -21.92
C ARG A 454 -6.89 -22.50 -23.07
N PRO A 455 -7.96 -21.87 -23.60
CA PRO A 455 -7.89 -21.03 -24.82
C PRO A 455 -6.83 -19.91 -24.77
N GLU A 456 -6.59 -19.34 -23.60
CA GLU A 456 -5.63 -18.27 -23.38
C GLU A 456 -4.16 -18.69 -23.54
N HIS A 457 -3.86 -19.99 -23.46
CA HIS A 457 -2.53 -20.59 -23.66
C HIS A 457 -2.34 -21.18 -25.07
N ALA A 458 -3.40 -21.23 -25.88
CA ALA A 458 -3.42 -21.95 -27.17
C ALA A 458 -2.35 -21.49 -28.19
N TRP A 459 -1.86 -20.25 -28.07
CA TRP A 459 -0.76 -19.76 -28.90
C TRP A 459 0.56 -20.53 -28.66
N PHE A 460 0.79 -20.99 -27.43
CA PHE A 460 2.01 -21.70 -27.01
C PHE A 460 1.95 -23.18 -27.42
N SER A 461 0.77 -23.80 -27.32
CA SER A 461 0.54 -25.19 -27.74
C SER A 461 0.36 -25.34 -29.27
N GLY A 462 0.35 -24.24 -30.03
CA GLY A 462 0.10 -24.24 -31.48
C GLY A 462 -1.38 -24.45 -31.85
N ASN A 463 -2.25 -24.58 -30.86
CA ASN A 463 -3.68 -24.87 -31.01
C ASN A 463 -4.55 -23.61 -31.03
N GLU A 464 -3.99 -22.43 -31.30
CA GLU A 464 -4.76 -21.19 -31.33
C GLU A 464 -5.94 -21.29 -32.31
N PRO A 465 -7.18 -21.01 -31.86
CA PRO A 465 -8.37 -21.18 -32.69
C PRO A 465 -8.30 -20.35 -33.98
N GLU A 466 -8.76 -20.91 -35.09
CA GLU A 466 -8.68 -20.27 -36.40
C GLU A 466 -9.48 -18.97 -36.45
N GLU A 467 -10.58 -18.84 -35.70
CA GLU A 467 -11.33 -17.60 -35.57
C GLU A 467 -10.50 -16.48 -34.92
N VAL A 468 -9.65 -16.79 -33.94
CA VAL A 468 -8.76 -15.81 -33.27
C VAL A 468 -7.65 -15.39 -34.23
N LYS A 469 -7.01 -16.35 -34.91
CA LYS A 469 -5.99 -16.07 -35.95
C LYS A 469 -6.57 -15.19 -37.06
N LYS A 470 -7.78 -15.53 -37.54
CA LYS A 470 -8.50 -14.78 -38.57
C LYS A 470 -8.81 -13.36 -38.08
N ALA A 471 -9.36 -13.20 -36.88
CA ALA A 471 -9.66 -11.90 -36.30
C ALA A 471 -8.41 -11.00 -36.20
N ARG A 472 -7.26 -11.54 -35.76
CA ARG A 472 -5.98 -10.79 -35.74
C ARG A 472 -5.53 -10.36 -37.12
N LYS A 473 -5.60 -11.26 -38.12
CA LYS A 473 -5.24 -10.96 -39.52
C LYS A 473 -6.15 -9.90 -40.12
N GLU A 474 -7.47 -9.99 -39.89
CA GLU A 474 -8.45 -9.01 -40.37
C GLU A 474 -8.23 -7.65 -39.72
N ALA A 475 -7.97 -7.59 -38.42
CA ALA A 475 -7.63 -6.35 -37.72
C ALA A 475 -6.35 -5.72 -38.29
N GLN A 476 -5.31 -6.52 -38.52
CA GLN A 476 -4.06 -6.05 -39.12
C GLN A 476 -4.27 -5.54 -40.55
N ALA A 477 -5.03 -6.26 -41.39
CA ALA A 477 -5.33 -5.85 -42.75
C ALA A 477 -6.15 -4.56 -42.79
N SER A 478 -7.16 -4.43 -41.92
CA SER A 478 -7.96 -3.21 -41.76
C SER A 478 -7.12 -2.01 -41.30
N PHE A 479 -6.18 -2.21 -40.37
CA PHE A 479 -5.24 -1.16 -39.98
C PHE A 479 -4.33 -0.74 -41.14
N LYS A 480 -3.72 -1.70 -41.83
CA LYS A 480 -2.85 -1.44 -43.00
C LYS A 480 -3.61 -0.69 -44.10
N ALA A 481 -4.83 -1.10 -44.41
CA ALA A 481 -5.66 -0.44 -45.42
C ALA A 481 -5.97 1.02 -45.07
N ARG A 482 -6.20 1.32 -43.79
CA ARG A 482 -6.49 2.69 -43.32
C ARG A 482 -5.28 3.62 -43.28
N TYR A 483 -4.10 3.11 -42.89
CA TYR A 483 -2.97 3.97 -42.53
C TYR A 483 -1.68 3.74 -43.32
N LEU A 484 -1.57 2.63 -44.05
CA LEU A 484 -0.35 2.24 -44.76
C LEU A 484 -0.58 2.06 -46.28
N SER A 485 -1.78 2.39 -46.78
CA SER A 485 -2.12 2.30 -48.21
C SER A 485 -1.46 3.39 -49.07
N GLU A 486 -0.88 4.44 -48.46
CA GLU A 486 -0.19 5.54 -49.17
C GLU A 486 1.32 5.66 -48.87
N SER A 487 1.90 4.76 -48.06
CA SER A 487 3.34 4.80 -47.73
C SER A 487 4.20 3.98 -48.71
N LYS A 488 4.10 4.26 -50.02
CA LYS A 488 4.98 3.69 -51.04
C LYS A 488 5.85 4.75 -51.70
#